data_AF-A0A956DDU4-F1
#
_entry.id   AF-A0A956DDU4-F1
#
_cell.length_a   1.000
_cell.length_b   1.000
_cell.length_c   1.000
_cell.angle_alpha   90.00
_cell.angle_beta   90.00
_cell.angle_gamma   90.00
#
_symmetry.space_group_name_H-M   'P 1'
#
loop_
_entity.id
_entity.type
_entity.pdbx_description
1 polymer ?
#
loop_
_entity_poly.entity_id
_entity_poly.type
_entity_poly.pdbx_seq_one_letter_code
_entity_poly.pdbx_strand_id
1 'polypeptide(L)'
;MLFGVTFAVAYLWTVGGAVHGREVFIARAPSAVGAGVLLGVLALGVVLALATARSELPGLEGHARLQRIALVLASAFAVAHAALAWWPLASGQDPVLAYHQLRSTLPYALPAVASCLGLAFVALHLELSLHAFVDAFDLVRRPASRRWLRVGHALLAAGFFALAVNGLAVFVTGTPFVGGEEAPARLFPLEEGSP
;
A
#
# COMPACT_ATOMS: atom_id res chain seq x y z
N MET A 1 7.49 -5.22 13.17
CA MET A 1 6.95 -5.75 11.89
C MET A 1 5.44 -5.49 11.76
N LEU A 2 4.99 -4.23 11.77
CA LEU A 2 3.57 -3.88 11.54
C LEU A 2 3.40 -2.79 10.48
N PHE A 3 4.51 -2.36 9.87
CA PHE A 3 4.52 -1.36 8.81
C PHE A 3 3.56 -1.70 7.66
N GLY A 4 3.57 -2.96 7.19
CA GLY A 4 2.68 -3.41 6.12
C GLY A 4 1.20 -3.21 6.47
N VAL A 5 0.80 -3.45 7.72
CA VAL A 5 -0.58 -3.22 8.20
C VAL A 5 -0.88 -1.73 8.19
N THR A 6 -0.02 -0.90 8.79
CA THR A 6 -0.24 0.56 8.84
C THR A 6 -0.33 1.16 7.45
N PHE A 7 0.59 0.78 6.55
CA PHE A 7 0.57 1.22 5.16
C PHE A 7 -0.71 0.75 4.45
N ALA A 8 -1.08 -0.52 4.57
CA ALA A 8 -2.26 -1.08 3.93
C ALA A 8 -3.54 -0.34 4.35
N VAL A 9 -3.70 -0.09 5.65
CA VAL A 9 -4.84 0.65 6.20
C VAL A 9 -4.86 2.09 5.68
N ALA A 10 -3.73 2.79 5.75
CA ALA A 10 -3.64 4.17 5.25
C ALA A 10 -3.93 4.26 3.74
N TYR A 11 -3.37 3.34 2.96
CA TYR A 11 -3.61 3.25 1.52
C TYR A 11 -5.08 3.01 1.19
N LEU A 12 -5.72 2.01 1.82
CA LEU A 12 -7.13 1.72 1.57
C LEU A 12 -8.05 2.85 2.04
N TRP A 13 -7.70 3.52 3.14
CA TRP A 13 -8.44 4.67 3.63
C TRP A 13 -8.42 5.83 2.62
N THR A 14 -7.24 6.21 2.15
CA THR A 14 -7.08 7.35 1.23
C THR A 14 -7.37 6.96 -0.21
N VAL A 15 -6.54 6.10 -0.80
CA VAL A 15 -6.62 5.72 -2.23
C VAL A 15 -7.86 4.86 -2.49
N GLY A 16 -8.18 3.93 -1.59
CA GLY A 16 -9.42 3.15 -1.70
C GLY A 16 -10.69 3.99 -1.52
N GLY A 17 -10.60 5.13 -0.85
CA GLY A 17 -11.68 6.13 -0.78
C GLY A 17 -12.09 6.65 -2.15
N ALA A 18 -11.13 6.79 -3.09
CA ALA A 18 -11.38 7.32 -4.42
C ALA A 18 -12.31 6.44 -5.28
N VAL A 19 -12.47 5.15 -4.95
CA VAL A 19 -13.47 4.27 -5.58
C VAL A 19 -14.88 4.83 -5.40
N HIS A 20 -15.13 5.57 -4.33
CA HIS A 20 -16.42 6.17 -4.00
C HIS A 20 -16.51 7.64 -4.44
N GLY A 21 -15.63 8.07 -5.34
CA GLY A 21 -15.60 9.43 -5.88
C GLY A 21 -14.49 10.32 -5.29
N ARG A 22 -14.20 11.40 -6.02
CA ARG A 22 -13.16 12.38 -5.65
C ARG A 22 -13.42 13.01 -4.28
N GLU A 23 -14.67 13.34 -3.98
CA GLU A 23 -15.04 14.01 -2.73
C GLU A 23 -14.76 13.12 -1.51
N VAL A 24 -14.91 11.79 -1.65
CA VAL A 24 -14.57 10.84 -0.57
C VAL A 24 -13.05 10.76 -0.37
N PHE A 25 -12.26 10.81 -1.45
CA PHE A 25 -10.80 10.92 -1.33
C PHE A 25 -10.41 12.20 -0.58
N ILE A 26 -10.99 13.35 -0.95
CA ILE A 26 -10.70 14.65 -0.32
C ILE A 26 -11.08 14.64 1.17
N ALA A 27 -12.28 14.15 1.50
CA ALA A 27 -12.74 14.07 2.88
C ALA A 27 -11.90 13.13 3.75
N ARG A 28 -11.27 12.13 3.13
CA ARG A 28 -10.38 11.16 3.81
C ARG A 28 -8.91 11.51 3.72
N ALA A 29 -8.55 12.55 2.96
CA ALA A 29 -7.18 13.01 2.85
C ALA A 29 -6.70 13.45 4.24
N PRO A 30 -5.56 12.92 4.73
CA PRO A 30 -5.05 13.34 6.01
C PRO A 30 -4.75 14.84 6.00
N SER A 31 -5.04 15.52 7.12
CA SER A 31 -4.55 16.89 7.34
C SER A 31 -3.03 16.93 7.27
N ALA A 32 -2.41 18.11 7.09
CA ALA A 32 -0.95 18.22 7.03
C ALA A 32 -0.25 17.57 8.25
N VAL A 33 -0.80 17.80 9.45
CA VAL A 33 -0.33 17.15 10.68
C VAL A 33 -0.55 15.64 10.64
N GLY A 34 -1.74 15.18 10.25
CA GLY A 34 -2.05 13.76 10.15
C GLY A 34 -1.17 13.03 9.14
N ALA A 35 -0.86 13.67 8.02
CA ALA A 35 0.03 13.17 6.98
C ALA A 35 1.47 13.11 7.51
N GLY A 36 1.93 14.16 8.20
CA GLY A 36 3.24 14.16 8.86
C GLY A 36 3.40 13.03 9.89
N VAL A 37 2.37 12.80 10.72
CA VAL A 37 2.34 11.68 11.68
C VAL A 37 2.39 10.35 10.94
N LEU A 38 1.57 10.16 9.90
CA LEU A 38 1.55 8.94 9.10
C LEU A 38 2.93 8.67 8.50
N LEU A 39 3.57 9.67 7.88
CA LEU A 39 4.91 9.56 7.33
C LEU A 39 5.95 9.18 8.39
N GLY A 40 5.88 9.79 9.58
CA GLY A 40 6.75 9.46 10.70
C GLY A 40 6.59 8.00 11.18
N VAL A 41 5.36 7.52 11.32
CA VAL A 41 5.06 6.13 11.69
C VAL A 41 5.55 5.16 10.63
N LEU A 42 5.37 5.48 9.35
CA LEU A 42 5.84 4.67 8.24
C LEU A 42 7.37 4.62 8.18
N ALA A 43 8.05 5.77 8.33
CA ALA A 43 9.50 5.85 8.36
C ALA A 43 10.08 5.02 9.52
N LEU A 44 9.52 5.16 10.72
CA LEU A 44 9.90 4.34 11.86
C LEU A 44 9.67 2.85 11.58
N GLY A 45 8.52 2.51 10.98
CA GLY A 45 8.19 1.15 10.59
C GLY A 45 9.21 0.53 9.62
N VAL A 46 9.63 1.29 8.60
CA VAL A 46 10.66 0.88 7.63
C VAL A 46 12.02 0.70 8.32
N VAL A 47 12.44 1.66 9.14
CA VAL A 47 13.72 1.58 9.87
C VAL A 47 13.75 0.34 10.77
N LEU A 48 12.69 0.12 11.56
CA LEU A 48 12.58 -1.05 12.41
C LEU A 48 12.56 -2.35 11.60
N ALA A 49 11.85 -2.38 10.47
CA ALA A 49 11.80 -3.57 9.63
C ALA A 49 13.17 -3.90 9.02
N LEU A 50 13.88 -2.90 8.50
CA LEU A 50 15.24 -3.06 7.96
C LEU A 50 16.25 -3.46 9.04
N ALA A 51 16.12 -2.94 10.26
CA ALA A 51 16.93 -3.36 11.39
C ALA A 51 16.73 -4.86 11.69
N THR A 52 15.47 -5.32 11.70
CA THR A 52 15.14 -6.76 11.90
C THR A 52 15.49 -7.65 10.71
N ALA A 53 15.68 -7.09 9.51
CA ALA A 53 16.11 -7.88 8.34
C ALA A 53 17.54 -8.39 8.47
N ARG A 54 18.37 -7.76 9.33
CA ARG A 54 19.77 -8.13 9.59
C ARG A 54 19.93 -9.28 10.59
N SER A 55 18.91 -9.61 11.37
CA SER A 55 18.94 -10.76 12.27
C SER A 55 18.61 -12.06 11.53
N GLU A 56 19.08 -13.18 12.08
CA GLU A 56 18.64 -14.51 11.65
C GLU A 56 17.13 -14.63 11.86
N LEU A 57 16.40 -14.85 10.76
CA LEU A 57 14.95 -15.06 10.83
C LEU A 57 14.72 -16.55 11.15
N PRO A 58 13.95 -16.88 12.19
CA PRO A 58 13.62 -18.27 12.48
C PRO A 58 12.79 -18.87 11.34
N GLY A 59 13.27 -19.96 10.72
CA GLY A 59 12.54 -20.68 9.67
C GLY A 59 13.43 -21.32 8.60
N LEU A 60 12.79 -21.98 7.63
CA LEU A 60 13.45 -22.54 6.43
C LEU A 60 14.07 -21.40 5.59
N GLU A 61 15.32 -21.56 5.15
CA GLU A 61 16.10 -20.50 4.47
C GLU A 61 15.36 -19.81 3.30
N GLY A 62 14.56 -20.56 2.54
CA GLY A 62 13.77 -20.04 1.43
C GLY A 62 12.71 -19.01 1.86
N HIS A 63 12.09 -19.19 3.03
CA HIS A 63 11.07 -18.26 3.55
C HIS A 63 11.72 -16.95 4.04
N ALA A 64 12.85 -17.05 4.72
CA ALA A 64 13.60 -15.88 5.18
C ALA A 64 14.07 -15.00 4.01
N ARG A 65 14.55 -15.63 2.91
CA ARG A 65 14.95 -14.89 1.70
C ARG A 65 13.76 -14.18 1.05
N LEU A 66 12.63 -14.87 0.89
CA LEU A 66 11.43 -14.27 0.30
C LEU A 66 10.90 -13.10 1.16
N GLN A 67 10.89 -13.26 2.48
CA GLN A 67 10.47 -12.20 3.41
C GLN A 67 11.35 -10.96 3.32
N ARG A 68 12.68 -11.11 3.19
CA ARG A 68 13.60 -9.99 3.00
C ARG A 68 13.36 -9.27 1.67
N ILE A 69 13.22 -10.01 0.57
CA ILE A 69 12.93 -9.43 -0.75
C ILE A 69 11.61 -8.66 -0.71
N ALA A 70 10.55 -9.29 -0.19
CA ALA A 70 9.24 -8.67 -0.06
C ALA A 70 9.31 -7.40 0.80
N LEU A 71 10.02 -7.44 1.93
CA LEU A 71 10.19 -6.28 2.80
C LEU A 71 10.88 -5.12 2.11
N VAL A 72 12.00 -5.37 1.42
CA VAL A 72 12.77 -4.30 0.75
C VAL A 72 11.92 -3.65 -0.33
N LEU A 73 11.27 -4.45 -1.18
CA LEU A 73 10.46 -3.93 -2.28
C LEU A 73 9.18 -3.24 -1.78
N ALA A 74 8.51 -3.79 -0.76
CA ALA A 74 7.36 -3.15 -0.12
C ALA A 74 7.74 -1.81 0.53
N SER A 75 8.91 -1.75 1.18
CA SER A 75 9.41 -0.51 1.80
C SER A 75 9.75 0.55 0.75
N ALA A 76 10.46 0.17 -0.32
CA ALA A 76 10.79 1.06 -1.41
C ALA A 76 9.52 1.62 -2.08
N PHE A 77 8.54 0.75 -2.36
CA PHE A 77 7.26 1.18 -2.91
C PHE A 77 6.52 2.12 -1.96
N ALA A 78 6.42 1.78 -0.69
CA ALA A 78 5.68 2.60 0.26
C ALA A 78 6.34 3.98 0.49
N VAL A 79 7.68 4.08 0.44
CA VAL A 79 8.38 5.37 0.43
C VAL A 79 8.06 6.17 -0.84
N ALA A 80 8.11 5.53 -2.02
CA ALA A 80 7.75 6.18 -3.28
C ALA A 80 6.29 6.66 -3.30
N HIS A 81 5.37 5.81 -2.83
CA HIS A 81 3.95 6.15 -2.71
C HIS A 81 3.72 7.27 -1.71
N ALA A 82 4.38 7.22 -0.54
CA ALA A 82 4.32 8.27 0.45
C ALA A 82 4.80 9.62 -0.10
N ALA A 83 5.91 9.63 -0.85
CA ALA A 83 6.43 10.81 -1.51
C ALA A 83 5.48 11.37 -2.58
N LEU A 84 4.79 10.48 -3.32
CA LEU A 84 3.87 10.89 -4.39
C LEU A 84 2.50 11.34 -3.85
N ALA A 85 1.91 10.61 -2.91
CA ALA A 85 0.52 10.76 -2.50
C ALA A 85 0.34 11.53 -1.19
N TRP A 86 1.27 11.41 -0.24
CA TRP A 86 1.09 11.94 1.11
C TRP A 86 2.03 13.10 1.45
N TRP A 87 3.20 13.18 0.84
CA TRP A 87 4.11 14.32 1.01
C TRP A 87 3.51 15.66 0.54
N PRO A 88 2.77 15.74 -0.58
CA PRO A 88 2.02 16.95 -0.94
C PRO A 88 1.08 17.40 0.18
N LEU A 89 0.32 16.47 0.77
CA LEU A 89 -0.61 16.76 1.86
C LEU A 89 0.13 17.20 3.14
N ALA A 90 1.22 16.51 3.48
CA ALA A 90 2.06 16.84 4.64
C ALA A 90 2.72 18.23 4.51
N SER A 91 3.05 18.64 3.28
CA SER A 91 3.56 19.98 2.99
C SER A 91 2.47 21.07 2.91
N GLY A 92 1.20 20.71 3.16
CA GLY A 92 0.07 21.63 3.19
C GLY A 92 -0.54 21.92 1.82
N GLN A 93 -0.26 21.11 0.79
CA GLN A 93 -0.94 21.26 -0.49
C GLN A 93 -2.43 20.91 -0.37
N ASP A 94 -3.23 21.56 -1.20
CA ASP A 94 -4.66 21.29 -1.33
C ASP A 94 -4.92 19.83 -1.75
N PRO A 95 -5.77 19.08 -1.02
CA PRO A 95 -6.13 17.71 -1.38
C PRO A 95 -6.70 17.54 -2.79
N VAL A 96 -7.38 18.56 -3.33
CA VAL A 96 -7.86 18.55 -4.71
C VAL A 96 -6.68 18.50 -5.68
N LEU A 97 -5.65 19.32 -5.46
CA LEU A 97 -4.45 19.34 -6.28
C LEU A 97 -3.69 18.02 -6.17
N ALA A 98 -3.53 17.47 -4.96
CA ALA A 98 -2.87 16.17 -4.76
C ALA A 98 -3.60 15.03 -5.48
N TYR A 99 -4.94 15.03 -5.48
CA TYR A 99 -5.74 14.09 -6.26
C TYR A 99 -5.44 14.19 -7.76
N HIS A 100 -5.42 15.41 -8.29
CA HIS A 100 -5.15 15.64 -9.71
C HIS A 100 -3.71 15.29 -10.12
N GLN A 101 -2.72 15.53 -9.25
CA GLN A 101 -1.35 15.07 -9.45
C GLN A 101 -1.28 13.54 -9.60
N LEU A 102 -1.95 12.79 -8.71
CA LEU A 102 -2.03 11.33 -8.83
C LEU A 102 -2.70 10.91 -10.15
N ARG A 103 -3.78 11.59 -10.54
CA ARG A 103 -4.48 11.36 -11.82
C ARG A 103 -3.66 11.72 -13.05
N SER A 104 -2.68 12.60 -12.95
CA SER A 104 -1.73 12.89 -14.04
C SER A 104 -0.56 11.91 -14.08
N THR A 105 -0.08 11.42 -12.94
CA THR A 105 1.14 10.60 -12.86
C THR A 105 0.89 9.10 -13.04
N LEU A 106 -0.16 8.56 -12.42
CA LEU A 106 -0.39 7.10 -12.41
C LEU A 106 -0.83 6.48 -13.75
N PRO A 107 -1.42 7.20 -14.72
CA PRO A 107 -1.74 6.63 -16.03
C PRO A 107 -0.55 6.21 -16.88
N TYR A 108 0.65 6.76 -16.64
CA TYR A 108 1.84 6.36 -17.38
C TYR A 108 2.20 4.90 -17.07
N ALA A 109 2.64 4.16 -18.09
CA ALA A 109 2.88 2.71 -17.99
C ALA A 109 3.84 2.35 -16.84
N LEU A 110 4.96 3.07 -16.71
CA LEU A 110 5.96 2.80 -15.68
C LEU A 110 5.42 3.02 -14.25
N PRO A 111 4.85 4.20 -13.88
CA PRO A 111 4.19 4.38 -12.59
C PRO A 111 3.06 3.39 -12.30
N ALA A 112 2.23 3.05 -13.29
CA ALA A 112 1.13 2.08 -13.12
C ALA A 112 1.65 0.68 -12.77
N VAL A 113 2.61 0.18 -13.55
CA VAL A 113 3.21 -1.15 -13.34
C VAL A 113 3.99 -1.19 -12.03
N ALA A 114 4.79 -0.16 -11.74
CA ALA A 114 5.52 -0.06 -10.48
C ALA A 114 4.56 -0.04 -9.28
N SER A 115 3.41 0.64 -9.39
CA SER A 115 2.40 0.66 -8.33
C SER A 115 1.73 -0.68 -8.13
N CYS A 116 1.36 -1.38 -9.21
CA CYS A 116 0.76 -2.71 -9.13
C CYS A 116 1.72 -3.73 -8.51
N LEU A 117 2.99 -3.75 -8.97
CA LEU A 117 4.02 -4.62 -8.40
C LEU A 117 4.32 -4.27 -6.94
N GLY A 118 4.42 -2.98 -6.61
CA GLY A 118 4.63 -2.50 -5.25
C GLY A 118 3.53 -2.96 -4.31
N LEU A 119 2.26 -2.84 -4.72
CA LEU A 119 1.11 -3.35 -3.97
C LEU A 119 1.16 -4.87 -3.77
N ALA A 120 1.58 -5.63 -4.79
CA ALA A 120 1.75 -7.08 -4.66
C ALA A 120 2.83 -7.43 -3.61
N PHE A 121 3.95 -6.69 -3.58
CA PHE A 121 4.98 -6.88 -2.55
C PHE A 121 4.50 -6.47 -1.16
N VAL A 122 3.69 -5.41 -1.04
CA VAL A 122 3.06 -5.05 0.25
C VAL A 122 2.13 -6.15 0.72
N ALA A 123 1.29 -6.71 -0.16
CA ALA A 123 0.40 -7.83 0.17
C ALA A 123 1.17 -9.07 0.63
N LEU A 124 2.21 -9.45 -0.12
CA LEU A 124 3.09 -10.56 0.25
C LEU A 124 3.79 -10.30 1.59
N HIS A 125 4.31 -9.08 1.80
CA HIS A 125 4.94 -8.72 3.06
C HIS A 125 3.96 -8.74 4.23
N LEU A 126 2.70 -8.31 4.02
CA LEU A 126 1.63 -8.37 5.02
C LEU A 126 1.37 -9.82 5.45
N GLU A 127 1.19 -10.73 4.49
CA GLU A 127 0.99 -12.16 4.77
C GLU A 127 2.15 -12.74 5.58
N LEU A 128 3.39 -12.54 5.11
CA LEU A 128 4.58 -13.08 5.76
C LEU A 128 4.81 -12.48 7.16
N SER A 129 4.50 -11.19 7.34
CA SER A 129 4.65 -10.52 8.63
C SER A 129 3.62 -11.01 9.66
N LEU A 130 2.39 -11.29 9.22
CA LEU A 130 1.35 -11.85 10.10
C LEU A 130 1.70 -13.29 10.52
N HIS A 131 2.25 -14.10 9.60
CA HIS A 131 2.78 -15.41 9.96
C HIS A 131 3.92 -15.31 10.98
N ALA A 132 4.93 -14.49 10.68
CA ALA A 132 6.07 -14.29 11.58
C ALA A 132 5.64 -13.77 12.96
N PHE A 133 4.64 -12.88 13.00
CA PHE A 133 4.09 -12.37 14.25
C PHE A 133 3.44 -13.50 15.08
N VAL A 134 2.58 -14.32 14.48
CA VAL A 134 1.94 -15.42 15.22
C VAL A 134 2.95 -16.45 15.71
N ASP A 135 3.95 -16.78 14.90
CA ASP A 135 4.98 -17.73 15.28
C ASP A 135 5.89 -17.17 16.38
N ALA A 136 6.25 -15.88 16.33
CA ALA A 136 7.11 -15.24 17.33
C ALA A 136 6.48 -15.18 18.73
N PHE A 137 5.16 -15.07 18.81
CA PHE A 137 4.42 -14.96 20.08
C PHE A 137 3.73 -16.26 20.50
N ASP A 138 3.94 -17.37 19.78
CA ASP A 138 3.26 -18.66 19.99
C ASP A 138 1.74 -18.53 20.22
N LEU A 139 1.08 -17.63 19.48
CA LEU A 139 -0.32 -17.27 19.74
C LEU A 139 -1.30 -18.41 19.46
N VAL A 140 -0.89 -19.38 18.66
CA VAL A 140 -1.73 -20.52 18.26
C VAL A 140 -0.94 -21.81 18.39
N ARG A 141 -1.36 -22.71 19.28
CA ARG A 141 -0.68 -24.00 19.52
C ARG A 141 -1.25 -25.17 18.73
N ARG A 142 -2.54 -25.13 18.39
CA ARG A 142 -3.22 -26.23 17.70
C ARG A 142 -2.91 -26.22 16.20
N PRO A 143 -2.51 -27.35 15.59
CA PRO A 143 -2.13 -27.40 14.17
C PRO A 143 -3.31 -27.08 13.24
N ALA A 144 -4.53 -27.51 13.59
CA ALA A 144 -5.73 -27.17 12.83
C ALA A 144 -6.00 -25.65 12.80
N SER A 145 -5.87 -24.99 13.95
CA SER A 145 -6.02 -23.53 14.06
C SER A 145 -4.92 -22.79 13.30
N ARG A 146 -3.67 -23.27 13.35
CA ARG A 146 -2.57 -22.70 12.54
C ARG A 146 -2.87 -22.79 11.04
N ARG A 147 -3.43 -23.90 10.56
CA ARG A 147 -3.81 -24.05 9.14
C ARG A 147 -4.87 -23.02 8.72
N TRP A 148 -5.93 -22.88 9.51
CA TRP A 148 -6.98 -21.90 9.22
C TRP A 148 -6.49 -20.46 9.28
N LEU A 149 -5.62 -20.16 10.24
CA LEU A 149 -4.98 -18.85 10.34
C LEU A 149 -4.14 -18.53 9.10
N ARG A 150 -3.35 -19.50 8.59
CA ARG A 150 -2.58 -19.31 7.36
C ARG A 150 -3.46 -18.98 6.15
N VAL A 151 -4.57 -19.70 6.01
CA VAL A 151 -5.57 -19.40 4.98
C VAL A 151 -6.15 -18.00 5.20
N GLY A 152 -6.48 -17.63 6.43
CA GLY A 152 -6.99 -16.30 6.77
C GLY A 152 -6.01 -15.18 6.41
N HIS A 153 -4.72 -15.33 6.69
CA HIS A 153 -3.69 -14.35 6.32
C HIS A 153 -3.53 -14.22 4.81
N ALA A 154 -3.51 -15.34 4.08
CA ALA A 154 -3.44 -15.33 2.62
C ALA A 154 -4.67 -14.65 2.00
N LEU A 155 -5.88 -14.95 2.50
CA LEU A 155 -7.11 -14.31 2.07
C LEU A 155 -7.12 -12.81 2.39
N LEU A 156 -6.61 -12.40 3.56
CA LEU A 156 -6.49 -11.01 3.94
C LEU A 156 -5.54 -10.25 3.02
N ALA A 157 -4.37 -10.83 2.71
CA ALA A 157 -3.40 -10.25 1.78
C ALA A 157 -3.95 -10.14 0.36
N ALA A 158 -4.61 -11.19 -0.14
CA ALA A 158 -5.28 -11.19 -1.44
C ALA A 158 -6.41 -10.15 -1.49
N GLY A 159 -7.22 -10.05 -0.43
CA GLY A 159 -8.27 -9.05 -0.29
C GLY A 159 -7.72 -7.62 -0.30
N PHE A 160 -6.65 -7.36 0.46
CA PHE A 160 -5.94 -6.09 0.41
C PHE A 160 -5.47 -5.76 -1.01
N PHE A 161 -4.79 -6.70 -1.69
CA PHE A 161 -4.29 -6.48 -3.04
C PHE A 161 -5.42 -6.14 -4.01
N ALA A 162 -6.51 -6.91 -4.01
CA ALA A 162 -7.67 -6.68 -4.87
C ALA A 162 -8.28 -5.29 -4.65
N LEU A 163 -8.50 -4.91 -3.39
CA LEU A 163 -9.05 -3.59 -3.04
C LEU A 163 -8.10 -2.44 -3.40
N ALA A 164 -6.80 -2.62 -3.17
CA ALA A 164 -5.80 -1.62 -3.47
C ALA A 164 -5.66 -1.38 -4.98
N VAL A 165 -5.66 -2.46 -5.78
CA VAL A 165 -5.64 -2.40 -7.25
C VAL A 165 -6.94 -1.79 -7.78
N ASN A 166 -8.09 -2.04 -7.16
CA ASN A 166 -9.35 -1.38 -7.51
C ASN A 166 -9.28 0.14 -7.30
N GLY A 167 -8.69 0.59 -6.17
CA GLY A 167 -8.44 2.00 -5.93
C GLY A 167 -7.44 2.61 -6.92
N LEU A 168 -6.36 1.88 -7.23
CA LEU A 168 -5.36 2.29 -8.22
C LEU A 168 -5.98 2.50 -9.60
N ALA A 169 -6.94 1.66 -10.01
CA ALA A 169 -7.60 1.75 -11.31
C ALA A 169 -8.28 3.10 -11.53
N VAL A 170 -8.92 3.67 -10.49
CA VAL A 170 -9.50 5.03 -10.52
C VAL A 170 -8.46 6.05 -11.01
N PHE A 171 -7.21 5.92 -10.56
CA PHE A 171 -6.16 6.84 -10.94
C PHE A 171 -5.58 6.56 -12.32
N VAL A 172 -5.44 5.28 -12.70
CA VAL A 172 -4.85 4.85 -13.98
C VAL A 172 -5.84 5.03 -15.13
N THR A 173 -7.00 4.39 -15.05
CA THR A 173 -8.01 4.36 -16.13
C THR A 173 -9.07 5.43 -15.96
N GLY A 174 -9.28 5.92 -14.73
CA GLY A 174 -10.43 6.78 -14.43
C GLY A 174 -11.64 6.01 -13.93
N THR A 175 -11.59 4.67 -13.91
CA THR A 175 -12.71 3.84 -13.49
C THR A 175 -12.21 2.72 -12.58
N PRO A 176 -12.87 2.46 -11.45
CA PRO A 176 -12.62 1.26 -10.66
C PRO A 176 -12.98 -0.01 -11.47
N PHE A 177 -12.38 -1.14 -11.12
CA PHE A 177 -12.73 -2.44 -11.71
C PHE A 177 -14.08 -2.97 -11.22
N VAL A 178 -14.41 -2.70 -9.95
CA VAL A 178 -15.64 -3.17 -9.30
C VAL A 178 -16.27 -2.08 -8.46
N GLY A 179 -17.56 -1.82 -8.69
CA GLY A 179 -18.38 -0.82 -7.99
C GLY A 179 -17.87 0.61 -8.20
N GLY A 180 -18.47 1.58 -7.53
CA GLY A 180 -17.93 2.94 -7.45
C GLY A 180 -18.31 3.90 -8.57
N GLU A 181 -17.72 5.08 -8.52
CA GLU A 181 -17.98 6.19 -9.44
C GLU A 181 -16.81 6.41 -10.41
N GLU A 182 -17.11 6.92 -11.60
CA GLU A 182 -16.08 7.34 -12.55
C GLU A 182 -15.36 8.60 -12.03
N ALA A 183 -14.03 8.62 -12.18
CA ALA A 183 -13.24 9.78 -11.84
C ALA A 183 -13.58 10.95 -12.79
N PRO A 184 -13.63 12.19 -12.27
CA PRO A 184 -13.77 13.35 -13.12
C PRO A 184 -12.64 13.42 -14.16
N ALA A 185 -12.92 14.14 -15.25
CA ALA A 185 -11.95 14.41 -16.31
C ALA A 185 -10.65 14.99 -15.73
N ARG A 186 -9.52 14.62 -16.34
CA ARG A 186 -8.20 15.09 -15.88
C ARG A 186 -8.06 16.58 -16.20
N LEU A 187 -7.50 17.34 -15.26
CA LEU A 187 -7.13 18.74 -15.51
C LEU A 187 -5.96 18.86 -16.50
N PHE A 188 -5.11 17.83 -16.56
CA PHE A 188 -3.98 17.73 -17.46
C PHE A 188 -4.16 16.47 -18.33
N PRO A 189 -4.58 16.60 -19.60
CA PRO A 189 -4.67 15.45 -20.50
C PRO A 189 -3.29 14.88 -20.76
N LEU A 190 -3.21 13.57 -21.02
CA LEU A 190 -1.95 12.99 -21.51
C LEU A 190 -1.71 13.57 -22.90
N GLU A 191 -0.52 14.11 -23.14
CA GLU A 191 -0.11 14.42 -24.51
C GLU A 191 -0.12 13.11 -25.30
N GLU A 192 -1.00 13.02 -26.29
CA GLU A 192 -1.03 11.90 -27.23
C GLU A 192 0.24 11.97 -28.10
N GLY A 193 1.34 11.39 -27.61
CA GLY A 193 2.54 11.19 -28.43
C GLY A 193 3.85 11.58 -27.78
N SER A 194 4.26 10.91 -26.71
CA SER A 194 5.70 10.76 -26.45
C SER A 194 6.02 9.29 -26.16
N PRO A 195 6.90 8.68 -26.97
CA PRO A 195 7.23 7.25 -26.93
C PRO A 195 7.91 6.80 -25.63
#